data_AF-N6W479-F1
#
_entry.id   AF-N6W479-F1
#
_cell.length_a   1.000
_cell.length_b   1.000
_cell.length_c   1.000
_cell.angle_alpha   90.00
_cell.angle_beta   90.00
_cell.angle_gamma   90.00
#
_symmetry.space_group_name_H-M   'P 1'
#
loop_
_entity.id
_entity.type
_entity.pdbx_description
1 polymer ?
#
loop_
_entity_poly.entity_id
_entity_poly.type
_entity_poly.pdbx_seq_one_letter_code
_entity_poly.pdbx_strand_id
1 'polypeptide(L)'
;MVNHSPASAHKGGILEDSRAHPRRAEESAMGNEALKNGGKSASCGYSWGMAHEYAPVDDTDIEVVGLLAFSALAAMTRLAKDGDQAPDIKAHIEHARMSARAFELFEQLETWAGHRGCDLHEAAGQYSGLYDDLDARTRPSTWSERSVKTYVTLGIIGDLLREVNERHGLFNTNPDVWDLNQGDWERDHLAPQIGEDPQLAARLSLWARRVAGEVLGLVRATLFTHPALAKEPDAADEIAALVTKRHNERMAQINLKA
;
A
#
# COMPACT_ATOMS: atom_id res chain seq x y z
N MET A 1 -16.88 57.30 -8.94
CA MET A 1 -17.60 58.34 -8.19
C MET A 1 -18.46 57.65 -7.15
N VAL A 2 -17.84 57.28 -6.03
CA VAL A 2 -17.92 57.95 -4.70
C VAL A 2 -19.33 57.89 -4.12
N ASN A 3 -19.52 57.02 -3.11
CA ASN A 3 -20.34 57.39 -1.98
C ASN A 3 -19.69 56.84 -0.70
N HIS A 4 -19.08 57.77 0.06
CA HIS A 4 -18.56 57.55 1.39
C HIS A 4 -19.74 57.45 2.38
N SER A 5 -19.77 56.38 3.16
CA SER A 5 -20.50 56.32 4.43
C SER A 5 -19.56 56.78 5.55
N PRO A 6 -19.93 57.71 6.44
CA PRO A 6 -19.16 57.99 7.64
C PRO A 6 -19.69 57.18 8.83
N ALA A 7 -18.74 56.58 9.55
CA ALA A 7 -18.96 56.02 10.87
C ALA A 7 -19.23 57.14 11.90
N SER A 8 -20.12 56.87 12.86
CA SER A 8 -20.14 57.57 14.14
C SER A 8 -20.34 56.54 15.25
N ALA A 9 -19.37 56.51 16.16
CA ALA A 9 -19.34 55.68 17.35
C ALA A 9 -20.13 56.35 18.47
N HIS A 10 -20.91 55.57 19.21
CA HIS A 10 -21.25 55.93 20.58
C HIS A 10 -21.12 54.70 21.51
N LYS A 11 -20.20 54.85 22.46
CA LYS A 11 -19.99 53.98 23.62
C LYS A 11 -21.14 54.11 24.61
N GLY A 12 -21.40 53.03 25.35
CA GLY A 12 -21.87 53.09 26.73
C GLY A 12 -23.07 52.20 27.02
N GLY A 13 -22.84 51.11 27.76
CA GLY A 13 -23.92 50.25 28.26
C GLY A 13 -23.40 48.93 28.82
N ILE A 14 -22.66 49.00 29.92
CA ILE A 14 -22.34 47.85 30.76
C ILE A 14 -23.62 47.41 31.46
N LEU A 15 -24.09 46.19 31.16
CA LEU A 15 -24.89 45.40 32.08
C LEU A 15 -24.19 44.04 32.23
N GLU A 16 -23.68 43.83 33.43
CA GLU A 16 -23.19 42.54 33.92
C GLU A 16 -24.36 41.54 33.97
N ASP A 17 -24.30 40.49 33.16
CA ASP A 17 -25.08 39.28 33.38
C ASP A 17 -24.22 38.27 34.14
N SER A 18 -24.40 38.27 35.47
CA SER A 18 -23.92 37.21 36.35
C SER A 18 -24.70 35.92 36.11
N ARG A 19 -24.20 35.07 35.21
CA ARG A 19 -24.36 33.61 35.31
C ARG A 19 -23.07 32.92 34.90
N ALA A 20 -22.28 32.57 35.90
CA ALA A 20 -21.19 31.61 35.77
C ALA A 20 -21.77 30.27 35.28
N HIS A 21 -21.38 29.88 34.07
CA HIS A 21 -21.68 28.58 33.50
C HIS A 21 -20.49 27.64 33.77
N PRO A 22 -20.63 26.56 34.55
CA PRO A 22 -19.55 25.65 34.83
C PRO A 22 -19.45 24.67 33.65
N ARG A 23 -18.79 25.07 32.56
CA ARG A 23 -18.58 24.17 31.41
C ARG A 23 -17.23 24.34 30.71
N ARG A 24 -16.23 24.93 31.39
CA ARG A 24 -14.89 25.16 30.81
C ARG A 24 -13.74 24.45 31.51
N ALA A 25 -14.03 23.63 32.53
CA ALA A 25 -13.02 22.83 33.24
C ALA A 25 -13.11 21.32 32.94
N GLU A 26 -14.19 20.83 32.33
CA GLU A 26 -14.35 19.40 32.01
C GLU A 26 -13.82 19.01 30.61
N GLU A 27 -13.71 19.95 29.66
CA GLU A 27 -13.17 19.65 28.32
C GLU A 27 -11.65 19.39 28.30
N SER A 28 -10.91 19.85 29.31
CA SER A 28 -9.45 19.64 29.35
C SER A 28 -9.05 18.30 30.01
N ALA A 29 -9.96 17.65 30.73
CA ALA A 29 -9.71 16.35 31.36
C ALA A 29 -10.09 15.17 30.42
N MET A 30 -11.08 15.34 29.55
CA MET A 30 -11.49 14.31 28.58
C MET A 30 -10.47 14.07 27.46
N GLY A 31 -9.58 15.04 27.17
CA GLY A 31 -8.53 14.89 26.16
C GLY A 31 -7.36 13.98 26.58
N ASN A 32 -7.22 13.69 27.88
CA ASN A 32 -6.05 12.97 28.41
C ASN A 32 -6.37 11.55 28.92
N GLU A 33 -7.66 11.17 29.04
CA GLU A 33 -8.09 9.81 29.36
C GLU A 33 -8.36 8.93 28.13
N ALA A 34 -8.63 9.54 26.97
CA ALA A 34 -8.84 8.81 25.71
C ALA A 34 -7.58 8.07 25.20
N LEU A 35 -6.39 8.45 25.69
CA LEU A 35 -5.11 7.79 25.36
C LEU A 35 -4.76 6.62 26.29
N LYS A 36 -5.53 6.34 27.34
CA LYS A 36 -5.20 5.29 28.33
C LYS A 36 -6.04 4.03 28.25
N ASN A 37 -7.10 4.02 27.45
CA ASN A 37 -7.96 2.86 27.24
C ASN A 37 -7.94 2.42 25.77
N GLY A 38 -6.74 2.29 25.21
CA GLY A 38 -6.52 1.49 24.00
C GLY A 38 -6.99 0.07 24.30
N GLY A 39 -8.05 -0.34 23.61
CA GLY A 39 -8.72 -1.61 23.82
C GLY A 39 -7.72 -2.76 23.87
N LYS A 40 -8.03 -3.77 24.68
CA LYS A 40 -7.46 -5.10 24.53
C LYS A 40 -7.68 -5.51 23.08
N SER A 41 -6.66 -5.29 22.27
CA SER A 41 -6.52 -5.89 20.95
C SER A 41 -6.63 -7.39 21.19
N ALA A 42 -7.81 -7.94 20.86
CA ALA A 42 -7.95 -9.37 20.67
C ALA A 42 -6.83 -9.74 19.71
N SER A 43 -5.98 -10.69 20.11
CA SER A 43 -4.79 -11.11 19.38
C SER A 43 -5.09 -11.27 17.88
N CYS A 44 -4.86 -10.19 17.13
CA CYS A 44 -4.88 -10.20 15.68
C CYS A 44 -3.56 -10.87 15.34
N GLY A 45 -3.64 -12.15 14.95
CA GLY A 45 -2.45 -12.91 14.58
C GLY A 45 -1.70 -12.13 13.51
N TYR A 46 -0.55 -11.56 13.87
CA TYR A 46 0.29 -10.82 12.95
C TYR A 46 0.59 -11.71 11.75
N SER A 47 0.22 -11.27 10.56
CA SER A 47 0.53 -12.03 9.34
C SER A 47 2.04 -12.11 9.10
N TRP A 48 2.81 -11.22 9.76
CA TRP A 48 4.27 -11.09 9.67
C TRP A 48 5.04 -11.68 10.87
N GLY A 49 4.37 -12.31 11.85
CA GLY A 49 5.06 -12.86 13.03
C GLY A 49 5.95 -11.80 13.73
N MET A 50 5.44 -10.59 13.85
CA MET A 50 6.20 -9.40 14.26
C MET A 50 6.86 -9.56 15.62
N ALA A 51 8.19 -9.42 15.69
CA ALA A 51 8.90 -9.38 16.97
C ALA A 51 8.58 -8.06 17.70
N HIS A 52 7.98 -8.16 18.89
CA HIS A 52 7.73 -7.05 19.81
C HIS A 52 8.97 -6.59 20.59
N GLU A 53 10.14 -7.11 20.24
CA GLU A 53 11.40 -6.73 20.88
C GLU A 53 11.76 -5.28 20.54
N TYR A 54 12.09 -4.52 21.59
CA TYR A 54 12.53 -3.15 21.47
C TYR A 54 14.05 -3.15 21.24
N ALA A 55 14.46 -3.15 19.97
CA ALA A 55 15.86 -3.10 19.56
C ALA A 55 16.02 -2.10 18.41
N PRO A 56 17.02 -1.20 18.44
CA PRO A 56 17.32 -0.35 17.30
C PRO A 56 17.62 -1.20 16.06
N VAL A 57 17.13 -0.75 14.91
CA VAL A 57 17.47 -1.31 13.59
C VAL A 57 18.39 -0.35 12.86
N ASP A 58 19.22 -0.86 11.95
CA ASP A 58 20.14 -0.03 11.19
C ASP A 58 19.44 0.73 10.05
N ASP A 59 20.13 1.71 9.47
CA ASP A 59 19.58 2.58 8.41
C ASP A 59 19.15 1.78 7.17
N THR A 60 19.85 0.68 6.89
CA THR A 60 19.60 -0.21 5.74
C THR A 60 18.28 -0.96 5.93
N ASP A 61 18.00 -1.45 7.13
CA ASP A 61 16.74 -2.09 7.47
C ASP A 61 15.58 -1.07 7.53
N ILE A 62 15.84 0.18 7.94
CA ILE A 62 14.85 1.27 7.87
C ILE A 62 14.45 1.55 6.42
N GLU A 63 15.41 1.53 5.48
CA GLU A 63 15.16 1.70 4.05
C GLU A 63 14.23 0.60 3.51
N VAL A 64 14.48 -0.67 3.87
CA VAL A 64 13.59 -1.79 3.52
C VAL A 64 12.19 -1.59 4.07
N VAL A 65 12.06 -1.24 5.36
CA VAL A 65 10.77 -1.04 6.02
C VAL A 65 10.00 0.12 5.37
N GLY A 66 10.69 1.19 4.97
CA GLY A 66 10.12 2.29 4.20
C GLY A 66 9.52 1.81 2.87
N LEU A 67 10.26 0.99 2.11
CA LEU A 67 9.77 0.44 0.84
C LEU A 67 8.52 -0.43 1.05
N LEU A 68 8.53 -1.29 2.06
CA LEU A 68 7.40 -2.16 2.39
C LEU A 68 6.16 -1.34 2.76
N ALA A 69 6.32 -0.32 3.60
CA ALA A 69 5.22 0.53 4.05
C ALA A 69 4.63 1.35 2.90
N PHE A 70 5.47 1.97 2.08
CA PHE A 70 5.00 2.71 0.90
C PHE A 70 4.27 1.78 -0.09
N SER A 71 4.80 0.58 -0.31
CA SER A 71 4.20 -0.42 -1.19
C SER A 71 2.83 -0.89 -0.69
N ALA A 72 2.67 -1.08 0.62
CA ALA A 72 1.39 -1.43 1.25
C ALA A 72 0.32 -0.35 1.00
N LEU A 73 0.67 0.92 1.18
CA LEU A 73 -0.24 2.05 0.89
C LEU A 73 -0.59 2.16 -0.60
N ALA A 74 0.39 1.95 -1.47
CA ALA A 74 0.18 1.97 -2.92
C ALA A 74 -0.74 0.81 -3.36
N ALA A 75 -0.54 -0.39 -2.83
CA ALA A 75 -1.39 -1.55 -3.06
C ALA A 75 -2.82 -1.31 -2.56
N MET A 76 -2.98 -0.80 -1.34
CA MET A 76 -4.27 -0.41 -0.76
C MET A 76 -5.03 0.55 -1.68
N THR A 77 -4.37 1.62 -2.13
CA THR A 77 -4.98 2.63 -3.01
C THR A 77 -5.36 2.05 -4.37
N ARG A 78 -4.50 1.20 -4.95
CA ARG A 78 -4.75 0.54 -6.24
C ARG A 78 -5.97 -0.36 -6.16
N LEU A 79 -6.02 -1.25 -5.16
CA LEU A 79 -7.11 -2.20 -4.96
C LEU A 79 -8.44 -1.48 -4.68
N ALA A 80 -8.43 -0.40 -3.90
CA ALA A 80 -9.63 0.42 -3.69
C ALA A 80 -10.15 1.03 -5.01
N LYS A 81 -9.26 1.58 -5.84
CA LYS A 81 -9.61 2.15 -7.15
C LYS A 81 -10.12 1.07 -8.12
N ASP A 82 -9.61 -0.14 -8.04
CA ASP A 82 -10.07 -1.24 -8.88
C ASP A 82 -11.43 -1.76 -8.45
N GLY A 83 -11.68 -1.81 -7.14
CA GLY A 83 -13.00 -2.07 -6.58
C GLY A 83 -14.02 -1.03 -7.03
N ASP A 84 -13.72 0.26 -6.93
CA ASP A 84 -14.60 1.35 -7.38
C ASP A 84 -15.01 1.23 -8.86
N GLN A 85 -14.12 0.71 -9.70
CA GLN A 85 -14.33 0.53 -11.13
C GLN A 85 -14.80 -0.89 -11.51
N ALA A 86 -15.15 -1.72 -10.52
CA ALA A 86 -15.54 -3.11 -10.74
C ALA A 86 -16.88 -3.23 -11.48
N PRO A 87 -17.07 -4.28 -12.32
CA PRO A 87 -18.27 -4.44 -13.13
C PRO A 87 -19.51 -4.80 -12.30
N ASP A 88 -19.31 -5.34 -11.10
CA ASP A 88 -20.38 -5.72 -10.19
C ASP A 88 -19.99 -5.54 -8.72
N ILE A 89 -21.00 -5.59 -7.86
CA ILE A 89 -20.86 -5.37 -6.42
C ILE A 89 -20.03 -6.46 -5.72
N LYS A 90 -20.02 -7.70 -6.25
CA LYS A 90 -19.22 -8.78 -5.63
C LYS A 90 -17.74 -8.51 -5.85
N ALA A 91 -17.36 -8.19 -7.08
CA ALA A 91 -15.99 -7.80 -7.41
C ALA A 91 -15.55 -6.55 -6.62
N HIS A 92 -16.42 -5.55 -6.48
CA HIS A 92 -16.17 -4.37 -5.63
C HIS A 92 -15.86 -4.76 -4.18
N ILE A 93 -16.70 -5.60 -3.57
CA ILE A 93 -16.54 -6.04 -2.18
C ILE A 93 -15.23 -6.82 -1.99
N GLU A 94 -14.87 -7.73 -2.91
CA GLU A 94 -13.61 -8.47 -2.78
C GLU A 94 -12.39 -7.55 -2.87
N HIS A 95 -12.37 -6.62 -3.82
CA HIS A 95 -11.26 -5.65 -3.93
C HIS A 95 -11.17 -4.72 -2.72
N ALA A 96 -12.31 -4.33 -2.13
CA ALA A 96 -12.33 -3.57 -0.88
C ALA A 96 -11.70 -4.37 0.29
N ARG A 97 -11.93 -5.70 0.36
CA ARG A 97 -11.27 -6.56 1.35
C ARG A 97 -9.77 -6.69 1.11
N MET A 98 -9.34 -6.84 -0.14
CA MET A 98 -7.91 -6.88 -0.49
C MET A 98 -7.22 -5.56 -0.13
N SER A 99 -7.89 -4.43 -0.41
CA SER A 99 -7.43 -3.09 -0.03
C SER A 99 -7.29 -2.94 1.49
N ALA A 100 -8.27 -3.43 2.26
CA ALA A 100 -8.20 -3.45 3.72
C ALA A 100 -7.01 -4.28 4.23
N ARG A 101 -6.76 -5.48 3.68
CA ARG A 101 -5.59 -6.29 4.02
C ARG A 101 -4.28 -5.56 3.76
N ALA A 102 -4.17 -4.85 2.63
CA ALA A 102 -2.98 -4.06 2.33
C ALA A 102 -2.77 -2.93 3.35
N PHE A 103 -3.86 -2.31 3.84
CA PHE A 103 -3.75 -1.32 4.91
C PHE A 103 -3.35 -1.94 6.25
N GLU A 104 -3.90 -3.11 6.60
CA GLU A 104 -3.52 -3.86 7.80
C GLU A 104 -2.02 -4.19 7.80
N LEU A 105 -1.39 -4.41 6.64
CA LEU A 105 0.08 -4.57 6.55
C LEU A 105 0.82 -3.29 6.91
N PHE A 106 0.33 -2.14 6.45
CA PHE A 106 0.90 -0.84 6.82
C PHE A 106 0.79 -0.59 8.34
N GLU A 107 -0.39 -0.83 8.94
CA GLU A 107 -0.60 -0.65 10.39
C GLU A 107 0.30 -1.58 11.23
N GLN A 108 0.57 -2.78 10.73
CA GLN A 108 1.53 -3.68 11.35
C GLN A 108 2.94 -3.09 11.29
N LEU A 109 3.40 -2.62 10.13
CA LEU A 109 4.71 -1.97 9.98
C LEU A 109 4.84 -0.73 10.88
N GLU A 110 3.77 0.07 11.01
CA GLU A 110 3.72 1.22 11.91
C GLU A 110 3.92 0.80 13.37
N THR A 111 3.22 -0.24 13.81
CA THR A 111 3.37 -0.80 15.16
C THR A 111 4.80 -1.30 15.39
N TRP A 112 5.39 -1.98 14.41
CA TRP A 112 6.76 -2.50 14.53
C TRP A 112 7.82 -1.40 14.57
N ALA A 113 7.66 -0.36 13.74
CA ALA A 113 8.56 0.79 13.69
C ALA A 113 8.49 1.59 14.99
N GLY A 114 7.29 1.77 15.55
CA GLY A 114 7.07 2.43 16.83
C GLY A 114 7.80 1.75 17.99
N HIS A 115 7.84 0.40 18.02
CA HIS A 115 8.64 -0.35 19.00
C HIS A 115 10.16 -0.25 18.79
N ARG A 116 10.64 0.45 17.76
CA ARG A 116 12.08 0.56 17.45
C ARG A 116 12.55 2.00 17.35
N GLY A 117 11.66 2.96 17.54
CA GLY A 117 11.95 4.38 17.41
C GLY A 117 12.23 4.81 15.96
N CYS A 118 11.78 4.04 14.97
CA CYS A 118 11.94 4.36 13.56
C CYS A 118 10.83 5.32 13.12
N ASP A 119 11.19 6.41 12.45
CA ASP A 119 10.22 7.28 11.78
C ASP A 119 9.75 6.62 10.46
N LEU A 120 8.66 5.86 10.55
CA LEU A 120 8.11 5.19 9.38
C LEU A 120 7.61 6.17 8.32
N HIS A 121 7.15 7.36 8.72
CA HIS A 121 6.65 8.36 7.77
C HIS A 121 7.80 8.93 6.95
N GLU A 122 8.93 9.24 7.58
CA GLU A 122 10.14 9.67 6.87
C GLU A 122 10.66 8.56 5.95
N ALA A 123 10.76 7.33 6.46
CA ALA A 123 11.27 6.19 5.69
C ALA A 123 10.39 5.86 4.47
N ALA A 124 9.07 5.76 4.66
CA ALA A 124 8.14 5.52 3.55
C ALA A 124 8.05 6.72 2.60
N GLY A 125 8.20 7.94 3.13
CA GLY A 125 8.18 9.18 2.36
C GLY A 125 9.27 9.26 1.30
N GLN A 126 10.43 8.61 1.51
CA GLN A 126 11.50 8.51 0.52
C GLN A 126 11.06 7.85 -0.80
N TYR A 127 10.04 6.97 -0.75
CA TYR A 127 9.51 6.26 -1.91
C TYR A 127 8.30 6.95 -2.55
N SER A 128 7.96 8.18 -2.12
CA SER A 128 6.86 8.93 -2.70
C SER A 128 7.00 9.06 -4.21
N GLY A 129 5.97 8.63 -4.94
CA GLY A 129 5.92 8.66 -6.41
C GLY A 129 6.63 7.50 -7.10
N LEU A 130 7.12 6.49 -6.37
CA LEU A 130 7.83 5.33 -6.95
C LEU A 130 7.05 4.64 -8.09
N TYR A 131 5.72 4.63 -8.02
CA TYR A 131 4.85 3.95 -9.00
C TYR A 131 4.21 4.89 -10.04
N ASP A 132 4.46 6.20 -9.98
CA ASP A 132 3.73 7.19 -10.80
C ASP A 132 3.98 7.00 -12.30
N ASP A 133 5.24 6.78 -12.67
CA ASP A 133 5.65 6.56 -14.07
C ASP A 133 5.07 5.26 -14.63
N LEU A 134 5.09 4.18 -13.84
CA LEU A 134 4.44 2.92 -14.17
C LEU A 134 2.96 3.17 -14.45
N ASP A 135 2.26 3.89 -13.56
CA ASP A 135 0.84 4.18 -13.71
C ASP A 135 0.52 5.05 -14.93
N ALA A 136 1.35 6.04 -15.22
CA ALA A 136 1.20 6.89 -16.40
C ALA A 136 1.33 6.10 -17.71
N ARG A 137 2.25 5.13 -17.77
CA ARG A 137 2.54 4.35 -18.99
C ARG A 137 1.64 3.14 -19.20
N THR A 138 0.93 2.71 -18.16
CA THR A 138 0.08 1.51 -18.17
C THR A 138 -1.38 1.86 -17.82
N ARG A 139 -2.00 2.75 -18.59
CA ARG A 139 -3.43 3.06 -18.42
C ARG A 139 -4.31 1.95 -19.03
N PRO A 140 -5.09 1.21 -18.23
CA PRO A 140 -5.99 0.18 -18.76
C PRO A 140 -7.19 0.81 -19.48
N SER A 141 -7.65 0.18 -20.54
CA SER A 141 -8.84 0.59 -21.31
C SER A 141 -10.10 -0.19 -20.93
N THR A 142 -9.93 -1.36 -20.30
CA THR A 142 -11.00 -2.26 -19.89
C THR A 142 -10.78 -2.69 -18.45
N TRP A 143 -11.84 -3.19 -17.79
CA TRP A 143 -11.70 -3.71 -16.44
C TRP A 143 -10.82 -4.97 -16.38
N SER A 144 -10.85 -5.86 -17.38
CA SER A 144 -9.92 -7.01 -17.42
C SER A 144 -8.46 -6.58 -17.54
N GLU A 145 -8.17 -5.53 -18.32
CA GLU A 145 -6.81 -4.96 -18.37
C GLU A 145 -6.40 -4.34 -17.04
N ARG A 146 -7.34 -3.68 -16.35
CA ARG A 146 -7.11 -3.13 -15.01
C ARG A 146 -6.77 -4.23 -14.01
N SER A 147 -7.56 -5.30 -13.97
CA SER A 147 -7.34 -6.45 -13.10
C SER A 147 -5.99 -7.11 -13.38
N VAL A 148 -5.70 -7.42 -14.65
CA VAL A 148 -4.40 -7.99 -15.06
C VAL A 148 -3.24 -7.07 -14.71
N LYS A 149 -3.38 -5.74 -14.87
CA LYS A 149 -2.34 -4.79 -14.47
C LYS A 149 -2.03 -4.94 -12.98
N THR A 150 -3.06 -4.98 -12.14
CA THR A 150 -2.92 -5.11 -10.69
C THR A 150 -2.32 -6.45 -10.30
N TYR A 151 -2.79 -7.54 -10.90
CA TYR A 151 -2.22 -8.87 -10.70
C TYR A 151 -0.73 -8.97 -11.07
N VAL A 152 -0.34 -8.41 -12.21
CA VAL A 152 1.07 -8.40 -12.64
C VAL A 152 1.91 -7.52 -11.73
N THR A 153 1.42 -6.32 -11.40
CA THR A 153 2.15 -5.34 -10.59
C THR A 153 2.34 -5.84 -9.15
N LEU A 154 1.27 -6.21 -8.47
CA LEU A 154 1.34 -6.73 -7.10
C LEU A 154 2.11 -8.03 -7.04
N GLY A 155 1.98 -8.89 -8.04
CA GLY A 155 2.75 -10.12 -8.11
C GLY A 155 4.27 -9.88 -8.19
N ILE A 156 4.74 -9.05 -9.14
CA ILE A 156 6.18 -8.79 -9.32
C ILE A 156 6.74 -7.97 -8.15
N ILE A 157 6.04 -6.92 -7.73
CA ILE A 157 6.48 -6.10 -6.60
C ILE A 157 6.44 -6.91 -5.31
N GLY A 158 5.37 -7.67 -5.06
CA GLY A 158 5.29 -8.57 -3.90
C GLY A 158 6.42 -9.58 -3.86
N ASP A 159 6.86 -10.11 -5.01
CA ASP A 159 8.04 -10.95 -5.07
C ASP A 159 9.32 -10.18 -4.68
N LEU A 160 9.53 -8.96 -5.19
CA LEU A 160 10.65 -8.11 -4.79
C LEU A 160 10.65 -7.86 -3.27
N LEU A 161 9.51 -7.43 -2.72
CA LEU A 161 9.37 -7.08 -1.31
C LEU A 161 9.65 -8.27 -0.39
N ARG A 162 9.20 -9.47 -0.79
CA ARG A 162 9.50 -10.70 -0.06
C ARG A 162 10.99 -11.01 -0.08
N GLU A 163 11.64 -10.97 -1.24
CA GLU A 163 13.07 -11.29 -1.34
C GLU A 163 13.95 -10.31 -0.56
N VAL A 164 13.62 -9.02 -0.62
CA VAL A 164 14.32 -8.00 0.18
C VAL A 164 14.10 -8.26 1.67
N ASN A 165 12.86 -8.51 2.11
CA ASN A 165 12.59 -8.86 3.50
C ASN A 165 13.38 -10.09 3.96
N GLU A 166 13.37 -11.18 3.18
CA GLU A 166 14.02 -12.45 3.54
C GLU A 166 15.55 -12.30 3.65
N ARG A 167 16.17 -11.55 2.73
CA ARG A 167 17.62 -11.28 2.78
C ARG A 167 17.99 -10.46 4.01
N HIS A 168 17.15 -9.50 4.39
CA HIS A 168 17.37 -8.71 5.59
C HIS A 168 17.05 -9.48 6.88
N GLY A 169 16.16 -10.46 6.81
CA GLY A 169 15.74 -11.27 7.94
C GLY A 169 14.85 -10.52 8.92
N LEU A 170 14.09 -9.53 8.42
CA LEU A 170 13.34 -8.59 9.27
C LEU A 170 12.07 -9.22 9.84
N PHE A 171 11.34 -9.97 9.00
CA PHE A 171 10.03 -10.47 9.35
C PHE A 171 9.85 -11.92 8.92
N ASN A 172 9.27 -12.72 9.81
CA ASN A 172 8.91 -14.11 9.51
C ASN A 172 7.53 -14.12 8.83
N THR A 173 7.54 -13.90 7.53
CA THR A 173 6.32 -13.70 6.75
C THR A 173 5.77 -15.00 6.20
N ASN A 174 4.45 -15.14 6.24
CA ASN A 174 3.78 -16.04 5.30
C ASN A 174 4.18 -15.62 3.87
N PRO A 175 4.71 -16.51 3.01
CA PRO A 175 5.16 -16.18 1.66
C PRO A 175 4.09 -15.50 0.80
N ASP A 176 2.80 -15.71 1.11
CA ASP A 176 1.66 -15.23 0.32
C ASP A 176 1.13 -13.86 0.78
N VAL A 177 1.75 -13.22 1.77
CA VAL A 177 1.20 -11.98 2.36
C VAL A 177 1.00 -10.84 1.35
N TRP A 178 1.88 -10.74 0.36
CA TRP A 178 1.81 -9.72 -0.69
C TRP A 178 0.88 -10.09 -1.86
N ASP A 179 0.37 -11.32 -1.93
CA ASP A 179 -0.64 -11.69 -2.94
C ASP A 179 -1.98 -10.99 -2.65
N LEU A 180 -2.27 -10.72 -1.37
CA LEU A 180 -3.48 -10.02 -0.91
C LEU A 180 -4.80 -10.70 -1.36
N ASN A 181 -4.73 -11.96 -1.78
CA ASN A 181 -5.75 -12.78 -2.44
C ASN A 181 -6.06 -12.38 -3.89
N GLN A 182 -5.25 -11.51 -4.52
CA GLN A 182 -5.44 -11.15 -5.92
C GLN A 182 -5.26 -12.38 -6.82
N GLY A 183 -4.29 -13.25 -6.53
CA GLY A 183 -4.02 -14.42 -7.37
C GLY A 183 -5.15 -15.44 -7.36
N ASP A 184 -5.73 -15.71 -6.18
CA ASP A 184 -6.94 -16.55 -6.07
C ASP A 184 -8.09 -15.95 -6.85
N TRP A 185 -8.33 -14.65 -6.67
CA TRP A 185 -9.42 -13.96 -7.33
C TRP A 185 -9.30 -14.01 -8.86
N GLU A 186 -8.10 -13.82 -9.42
CA GLU A 186 -7.86 -13.89 -10.86
C GLU A 186 -8.06 -15.32 -11.41
N ARG A 187 -7.59 -16.34 -10.68
CA ARG A 187 -7.79 -17.75 -11.06
C ARG A 187 -9.27 -18.15 -11.05
N ASP A 188 -10.03 -17.65 -10.08
CA ASP A 188 -11.44 -18.01 -9.93
C ASP A 188 -12.35 -17.22 -10.89
N HIS A 189 -12.00 -15.99 -11.24
CA HIS A 189 -12.90 -15.08 -11.96
C HIS A 189 -12.47 -14.77 -13.39
N LEU A 190 -11.18 -14.50 -13.63
CA LEU A 190 -10.71 -14.06 -14.94
C LEU A 190 -10.14 -15.22 -15.77
N ALA A 191 -9.42 -16.16 -15.16
CA ALA A 191 -8.84 -17.30 -15.86
C ALA A 191 -9.86 -18.15 -16.64
N PRO A 192 -11.09 -18.42 -16.14
CA PRO A 192 -12.11 -19.14 -16.90
C PRO A 192 -12.54 -18.37 -18.16
N GLN A 193 -12.77 -17.07 -18.03
CA GLN A 193 -13.13 -16.20 -19.16
C GLN A 193 -12.02 -16.15 -20.22
N ILE A 194 -10.76 -16.06 -19.78
CA ILE A 194 -9.59 -16.11 -20.67
C ILE A 194 -9.50 -17.45 -21.39
N GLY A 195 -9.78 -18.56 -20.70
CA GLY A 195 -9.72 -19.91 -21.27
C GLY A 195 -10.79 -20.15 -22.35
N GLU A 196 -11.94 -19.51 -22.22
CA GLU A 196 -13.06 -19.63 -23.17
C GLU A 196 -12.94 -18.69 -24.40
N ASP A 197 -12.16 -17.61 -24.30
CA ASP A 197 -11.99 -16.61 -25.36
C ASP A 197 -10.52 -16.45 -25.79
N PRO A 198 -10.10 -17.10 -26.90
CA PRO A 198 -8.75 -16.99 -27.44
C PRO A 198 -8.34 -15.57 -27.83
N GLN A 199 -9.28 -14.72 -28.23
CA GLN A 199 -9.00 -13.33 -28.61
C GLN A 199 -8.74 -12.47 -27.37
N LEU A 200 -9.51 -12.67 -26.31
CA LEU A 200 -9.25 -12.08 -25.00
C LEU A 200 -7.88 -12.50 -24.48
N ALA A 201 -7.55 -13.80 -24.52
CA ALA A 201 -6.26 -14.32 -24.09
C ALA A 201 -5.09 -13.68 -24.85
N ALA A 202 -5.20 -13.52 -26.17
CA ALA A 202 -4.17 -12.89 -26.98
C ALA A 202 -3.97 -11.40 -26.61
N ARG A 203 -5.07 -10.66 -26.46
CA ARG A 203 -5.03 -9.23 -26.07
C ARG A 203 -4.45 -9.04 -24.67
N LEU A 204 -4.93 -9.80 -23.69
CA LEU A 204 -4.46 -9.70 -22.31
C LEU A 204 -3.02 -10.19 -22.15
N SER A 205 -2.55 -11.14 -22.96
CA SER A 205 -1.12 -11.53 -22.97
C SER A 205 -0.23 -10.39 -23.48
N LEU A 206 -0.64 -9.66 -24.53
CA LEU A 206 0.10 -8.48 -25.01
C LEU A 206 0.13 -7.38 -23.95
N TRP A 207 -1.01 -7.14 -23.30
CA TRP A 207 -1.13 -6.18 -22.22
C TRP A 207 -0.26 -6.56 -21.01
N ALA A 208 -0.32 -7.82 -20.56
CA ALA A 208 0.46 -8.33 -19.44
C ALA A 208 1.96 -8.17 -19.68
N ARG A 209 2.45 -8.48 -20.89
CA ARG A 209 3.85 -8.24 -21.27
C ARG A 209 4.26 -6.78 -21.20
N ARG A 210 3.39 -5.87 -21.67
CA ARG A 210 3.64 -4.42 -21.57
C ARG A 210 3.75 -3.99 -20.11
N VAL A 211 2.80 -4.40 -19.26
CA VAL A 211 2.83 -4.07 -17.82
C VAL A 211 4.07 -4.66 -17.17
N ALA A 212 4.38 -5.94 -17.41
CA ALA A 212 5.54 -6.60 -16.85
C ALA A 212 6.85 -5.91 -17.25
N GLY A 213 6.98 -5.45 -18.49
CA GLY A 213 8.14 -4.67 -18.93
C GLY A 213 8.36 -3.39 -18.11
N GLU A 214 7.30 -2.63 -17.86
CA GLU A 214 7.38 -1.41 -17.02
C GLU A 214 7.67 -1.76 -15.55
N VAL A 215 7.03 -2.81 -14.99
CA VAL A 215 7.24 -3.21 -13.58
C VAL A 215 8.64 -3.79 -13.37
N LEU A 216 9.16 -4.63 -14.28
CA LEU A 216 10.53 -5.16 -14.21
C LEU A 216 11.57 -4.05 -14.43
N GLY A 217 11.26 -3.05 -15.26
CA GLY A 217 12.05 -1.84 -15.38
C GLY A 217 12.12 -1.07 -14.06
N LEU A 218 10.97 -0.90 -13.39
CA LEU A 218 10.88 -0.29 -12.07
C LEU A 218 11.70 -1.07 -11.03
N VAL A 219 11.57 -2.40 -10.95
CA VAL A 219 12.35 -3.23 -10.01
C VAL A 219 13.86 -2.99 -10.16
N ARG A 220 14.36 -3.00 -11.41
CA ARG A 220 15.79 -2.74 -11.66
C ARG A 220 16.19 -1.33 -11.28
N ALA A 221 15.37 -0.34 -11.60
CA ALA A 221 15.62 1.05 -11.23
C ALA A 221 15.65 1.24 -9.71
N THR A 222 14.70 0.63 -8.98
CA THR A 222 14.66 0.67 -7.52
C THR A 222 15.92 0.06 -6.90
N LEU A 223 16.32 -1.14 -7.32
CA LEU A 223 17.53 -1.78 -6.81
C LEU A 223 18.81 -1.03 -7.17
N PHE A 224 18.84 -0.32 -8.31
CA PHE A 224 19.96 0.52 -8.69
C PHE A 224 20.04 1.80 -7.85
N THR A 225 18.90 2.46 -7.61
CA THR A 225 18.83 3.70 -6.81
C THR A 225 19.01 3.43 -5.32
N HIS A 226 18.57 2.26 -4.85
CA HIS A 226 18.58 1.84 -3.45
C HIS A 226 19.34 0.52 -3.30
N PRO A 227 20.67 0.51 -3.49
CA PRO A 227 21.46 -0.73 -3.53
C PRO A 227 21.47 -1.50 -2.20
N ALA A 228 21.23 -0.82 -1.07
CA ALA A 228 21.19 -1.46 0.24
C ALA A 228 20.02 -2.45 0.38
N LEU A 229 18.94 -2.29 -0.40
CA LEU A 229 17.81 -3.24 -0.44
C LEU A 229 18.21 -4.65 -0.87
N ALA A 230 19.26 -4.80 -1.68
CA ALA A 230 19.72 -6.12 -2.11
C ALA A 230 20.52 -6.83 -1.02
N LYS A 231 20.90 -6.11 0.06
CA LYS A 231 21.86 -6.46 1.11
C LYS A 231 23.29 -6.70 0.64
N GLU A 232 23.46 -7.36 -0.50
CA GLU A 232 24.73 -7.66 -1.15
C GLU A 232 24.72 -7.15 -2.61
N PRO A 233 25.82 -6.60 -3.14
CA PRO A 233 25.85 -6.00 -4.48
C PRO A 233 25.43 -6.95 -5.62
N ASP A 234 25.84 -8.22 -5.55
CA ASP A 234 25.57 -9.21 -6.60
C ASP A 234 24.13 -9.76 -6.54
N ALA A 235 23.39 -9.48 -5.46
CA ALA A 235 22.04 -10.00 -5.26
C ALA A 235 20.98 -9.29 -6.12
N ALA A 236 21.24 -8.08 -6.62
CA ALA A 236 20.26 -7.33 -7.40
C ALA A 236 19.84 -8.07 -8.69
N ASP A 237 20.80 -8.64 -9.40
CA ASP A 237 20.55 -9.43 -10.61
C ASP A 237 19.83 -10.75 -10.30
N GLU A 238 20.16 -11.38 -9.16
CA GLU A 238 19.48 -12.59 -8.68
C GLU A 238 17.99 -12.31 -8.39
N ILE A 239 17.71 -11.22 -7.68
CA ILE A 239 16.33 -10.79 -7.37
C ILE A 239 15.59 -10.52 -8.68
N ALA A 240 16.18 -9.75 -9.60
CA ALA A 240 15.56 -9.43 -10.89
C ALA A 240 15.25 -10.70 -11.73
N ALA A 241 16.17 -11.67 -11.74
CA ALA A 241 15.96 -12.95 -12.42
C ALA A 241 14.84 -13.77 -11.77
N LEU A 242 14.80 -13.80 -10.43
CA LEU A 242 13.79 -14.54 -9.67
C LEU A 242 12.38 -13.98 -9.86
N VAL A 243 12.19 -12.67 -9.75
CA VAL A 243 10.87 -12.05 -9.95
C VAL A 243 10.39 -12.23 -11.40
N THR A 244 11.31 -12.23 -12.37
CA THR A 244 10.99 -12.54 -13.78
C THR A 244 10.51 -13.98 -13.94
N LYS A 245 11.21 -14.95 -13.31
CA LYS A 245 10.82 -16.36 -13.35
C LYS A 245 9.43 -16.58 -12.74
N ARG A 246 9.19 -16.05 -11.54
CA ARG A 246 7.89 -16.16 -10.84
C ARG A 246 6.76 -15.50 -11.62
N HIS A 247 7.02 -14.38 -12.31
CA HIS A 247 6.03 -13.76 -13.19
C HIS A 247 5.62 -14.68 -14.35
N ASN A 248 6.57 -15.36 -14.99
CA ASN A 248 6.27 -16.29 -16.08
C ASN A 248 5.37 -17.44 -15.61
N GLU A 249 5.68 -18.00 -14.42
CA GLU A 249 4.88 -19.03 -13.78
C GLU A 249 3.46 -18.52 -13.46
N ARG A 250 3.36 -17.30 -12.92
CA ARG A 250 2.10 -16.63 -12.58
C ARG A 250 1.19 -16.45 -13.80
N MET A 251 1.70 -16.01 -14.94
CA MET A 251 0.88 -15.81 -16.15
C MET A 251 0.24 -17.11 -16.65
N ALA A 252 0.96 -18.22 -16.54
CA ALA A 252 0.44 -19.53 -16.93
C ALA A 252 -0.78 -19.95 -16.08
N GLN A 253 -0.88 -19.51 -14.83
CA GLN A 253 -1.99 -19.84 -13.94
C GLN A 253 -3.32 -19.23 -14.37
N ILE A 254 -3.30 -18.17 -15.17
CA ILE A 254 -4.50 -17.48 -15.66
C ILE A 254 -4.63 -17.55 -17.19
N ASN A 255 -4.04 -18.57 -17.81
CA ASN A 255 -4.09 -18.83 -19.25
C ASN A 255 -3.47 -17.72 -20.12
N LEU A 256 -2.56 -16.91 -19.56
CA LEU A 256 -1.83 -15.88 -20.30
C LEU A 256 -0.40 -16.32 -20.64
N LYS A 257 0.16 -15.70 -21.68
CA LYS A 257 1.55 -15.88 -22.08
C LYS A 257 2.38 -14.68 -21.64
N ALA A 258 3.41 -14.95 -20.85
CA ALA A 258 4.47 -14.00 -20.55
C ALA A 258 5.32 -13.66 -21.80
#